data_AF-A0A3N9P227-F1
#
_entry.id   AF-A0A3N9P227-F1
#
_cell.length_a   1.000
_cell.length_b   1.000
_cell.length_c   1.000
_cell.angle_alpha   90.00
_cell.angle_beta   90.00
_cell.angle_gamma   90.00
#
_symmetry.space_group_name_H-M   'P 1'
#
loop_
_entity.id
_entity.type
_entity.pdbx_description
1 polymer ?
#
loop_
_entity_poly.entity_id
_entity_poly.type
_entity_poly.pdbx_seq_one_letter_code
_entity_poly.pdbx_strand_id
1 'polypeptide(L)' 'MTYVDTSDISARMFITVLLFLLVIAPLISLGVLRLFQSRRKAGLMLIGGGIAVYAVFQIAMSLIPA' A
#
# COMPACT_ATOMS: atom_id res chain seq x y z
N MET A 1 13.69 24.87 -9.51
CA MET A 1 13.32 23.50 -9.09
C MET A 1 13.59 22.60 -10.27
N THR A 2 14.61 21.74 -10.20
CA THR A 2 14.83 20.73 -11.24
C THR A 2 13.58 19.87 -11.32
N TYR A 3 12.96 19.82 -12.49
CA TYR A 3 11.80 18.99 -12.75
C TYR A 3 12.22 17.55 -12.48
N VAL A 4 11.58 16.88 -11.51
CA VAL A 4 11.80 15.46 -11.26
C VAL A 4 11.24 14.74 -12.48
N ASP A 5 12.12 14.38 -13.39
CA ASP A 5 11.73 13.73 -14.63
C ASP A 5 11.21 12.34 -14.30
N THR A 6 9.95 12.09 -14.65
CA THR A 6 9.23 10.84 -14.37
C THR A 6 9.02 10.02 -15.64
N SER A 7 9.58 10.47 -16.77
CA SER A 7 9.51 9.81 -18.07
C SER A 7 10.10 8.40 -18.08
N ASP A 8 11.10 8.13 -17.23
CA ASP A 8 11.72 6.81 -17.07
C ASP A 8 11.05 5.92 -16.00
N ILE A 9 9.99 6.40 -15.34
CA ILE A 9 9.30 5.58 -14.33
C ILE A 9 8.40 4.56 -15.02
N SER A 10 8.71 3.28 -14.82
CA SER A 10 7.83 2.21 -15.29
C SER A 10 6.43 2.32 -14.69
N ALA A 11 5.41 2.01 -15.48
CA ALA A 11 4.02 1.99 -15.02
C ALA A 11 3.84 1.13 -13.75
N ARG A 12 4.59 0.03 -13.66
CA ARG A 12 4.65 -0.85 -12.48
C ARG A 12 5.09 -0.11 -11.22
N MET A 13 6.17 0.66 -11.29
CA MET A 13 6.66 1.46 -10.16
C MET A 13 5.65 2.54 -9.77
N PHE A 14 5.10 3.25 -10.74
CA PHE A 14 4.09 4.28 -10.49
C PHE A 14 2.88 3.73 -9.74
N ILE A 15 2.29 2.64 -10.24
CA ILE A 15 1.11 2.02 -9.63
C ILE A 15 1.44 1.48 -8.23
N THR A 16 2.63 0.90 -8.04
CA THR A 16 3.06 0.41 -6.72
C THR A 16 3.13 1.53 -5.70
N VAL A 17 3.72 2.67 -6.06
CA VAL A 17 3.80 3.85 -5.19
C VAL A 17 2.41 4.40 -4.90
N LEU A 18 1.55 4.49 -5.91
CA LEU A 18 0.17 4.97 -5.76
C LEU A 18 -0.61 4.10 -4.78
N LEU A 19 -0.53 2.78 -4.92
CA LEU A 19 -1.15 1.82 -4.02
C LEU A 19 -0.63 1.97 -2.58
N PHE A 20 0.68 2.16 -2.44
CA PHE A 20 1.30 2.35 -1.14
C PHE A 20 0.80 3.61 -0.45
N LEU A 21 0.82 4.75 -1.14
CA LEU A 21 0.46 6.04 -0.57
C LEU A 21 -1.03 6.16 -0.30
N LEU A 22 -1.88 5.69 -1.22
CA LEU A 22 -3.33 5.89 -1.13
C LEU A 22 -4.04 4.82 -0.31
N VAL A 23 -3.48 3.62 -0.19
CA VAL A 23 -4.18 2.49 0.44
C VAL A 23 -3.39 1.90 1.60
N ILE A 24 -2.17 1.43 1.36
CA ILE A 24 -1.42 0.67 2.38
C ILE A 24 -1.02 1.57 3.55
N ALA A 25 -0.41 2.73 3.27
CA ALA A 25 0.04 3.68 4.29
C ALA A 25 -1.09 4.14 5.23
N PRO A 26 -2.27 4.60 4.75
CA PRO A 26 -3.35 4.98 5.65
C PRO A 26 -3.94 3.80 6.42
N LEU A 27 -4.07 2.60 5.83
CA LEU A 27 -4.55 1.41 6.54
C LEU A 27 -3.63 1.01 7.70
N ILE A 28 -2.32 0.97 7.44
CA ILE A 28 -1.32 0.66 8.47
C ILE A 28 -1.32 1.75 9.55
N SER A 29 -1.31 3.03 9.16
CA SER A 29 -1.30 4.17 10.08
C SER A 29 -2.51 4.16 11.02
N LEU A 30 -3.71 4.02 10.47
CA LEU A 30 -4.95 3.89 11.26
C LEU A 30 -4.96 2.61 12.11
N GLY A 31 -4.40 1.52 11.59
CA GLY A 31 -4.27 0.26 12.33
C GLY A 31 -3.42 0.41 13.59
N VAL A 32 -2.25 1.02 13.45
CA VAL A 32 -1.34 1.34 14.56
C VAL A 32 -2.01 2.29 15.56
N LEU A 33 -2.68 3.35 15.07
CA LEU A 33 -3.43 4.26 15.92
C LEU A 33 -4.48 3.52 16.77
N ARG A 34 -5.23 2.58 16.18
CA ARG A 34 -6.24 1.78 16.90
C ARG A 34 -5.63 0.82 17.91
N LEU A 35 -4.43 0.29 17.66
CA LEU A 35 -3.68 -0.51 18.63
C LEU A 35 -3.31 0.32 19.87
N PHE A 36 -2.85 1.56 19.68
CA PHE A 36 -2.58 2.48 20.80
C PHE A 36 -3.84 2.86 21.58
N GLN A 37 -5.00 2.88 20.93
CA GLN A 37 -6.30 3.10 21.59
C GLN A 37 -6.86 1.85 22.29
N SER A 38 -6.06 0.79 22.48
CA SER A 38 -6.49 -0.52 23.03
C SER A 38 -7.56 -1.24 22.20
N ARG A 39 -7.88 -0.76 20.99
CA ARG A 39 -8.81 -1.40 20.06
C ARG A 39 -8.10 -2.46 19.20
N ARG A 40 -7.52 -3.47 19.86
CA ARG A 40 -6.65 -4.49 19.25
C ARG A 40 -7.26 -5.19 18.04
N LYS A 41 -8.53 -5.63 18.14
CA LYS A 41 -9.22 -6.29 17.01
C LYS A 41 -9.28 -5.40 15.78
N ALA A 42 -9.72 -4.16 15.94
CA ALA A 42 -9.85 -3.22 14.84
C ALA A 42 -8.48 -2.79 14.26
N GLY A 43 -7.46 -2.62 15.12
CA GLY A 43 -6.11 -2.31 14.66
C GLY A 43 -5.49 -3.44 13.83
N LEU A 44 -5.62 -4.68 14.31
CA LEU A 44 -5.13 -5.86 13.59
C LEU A 44 -5.88 -6.12 12.28
N MET A 45 -7.20 -5.88 12.24
CA MET A 45 -7.97 -5.97 10.99
C MET A 45 -7.48 -4.97 9.94
N LEU A 46 -7.16 -3.72 10.33
CA LEU A 46 -6.67 -2.71 9.39
C LEU A 46 -5.27 -3.04 8.88
N ILE A 47 -4.37 -3.47 9.77
CA ILE A 47 -3.01 -3.89 9.36
C ILE A 47 -3.08 -5.12 8.47
N GLY A 48 -3.86 -6.13 8.86
CA GLY A 48 -4.10 -7.33 8.07
C GLY A 48 -4.71 -7.01 6.71
N GLY A 49 -5.64 -6.05 6.65
CA GLY A 49 -6.21 -5.54 5.40
C GLY A 49 -5.16 -4.91 4.48
N GLY A 50 -4.27 -4.08 5.01
CA GLY A 50 -3.16 -3.50 4.24
C GLY A 50 -2.22 -4.56 3.67
N ILE A 51 -1.88 -5.58 4.47
CA ILE A 51 -1.05 -6.71 4.03
C ILE A 51 -1.78 -7.53 2.96
N ALA A 52 -3.08 -7.82 3.15
CA ALA A 52 -3.88 -8.57 2.20
C ALA A 52 -3.98 -7.87 0.84
N VAL A 53 -4.21 -6.55 0.84
CA VAL A 53 -4.23 -5.74 -0.40
C VAL A 53 -2.89 -5.83 -1.14
N TYR A 54 -1.77 -5.72 -0.42
CA TYR A 54 -0.44 -5.86 -1.03
C TYR A 54 -0.24 -7.26 -1.62
N ALA A 55 -0.66 -8.32 -0.91
CA ALA A 55 -0.55 -9.68 -1.40
C ALA A 55 -1.36 -9.91 -2.69
N VAL A 56 -2.61 -9.42 -2.73
CA VAL A 56 -3.46 -9.47 -3.92
C VAL A 56 -2.83 -8.70 -5.08
N PHE A 57 -2.26 -7.52 -4.82
CA PHE A 57 -1.56 -6.74 -5.85
C PHE A 57 -0.36 -7.50 -6.42
N GLN A 58 0.47 -8.13 -5.58
CA GLN A 58 1.61 -8.92 -6.04
C GLN A 58 1.17 -10.10 -6.92
N ILE A 59 0.09 -10.78 -6.56
CA ILE A 59 -0.48 -11.86 -7.36
C ILE A 59 -0.99 -11.31 -8.71
N ALA A 60 -1.71 -10.19 -8.71
CA ALA A 60 -2.19 -9.57 -9.94
C ALA A 60 -1.01 -9.17 -10.86
N MET A 61 0.05 -8.61 -10.30
CA MET A 61 1.24 -8.18 -11.05
C MET A 61 2.11 -9.33 -11.55
N SER A 62 2.03 -10.52 -10.95
CA SER A 62 2.72 -11.72 -11.44
C SER A 62 1.95 -12.41 -12.57
N LEU A 63 0.62 -12.24 -12.62
CA LEU A 63 -0.25 -12.75 -13.66
C LEU A 63 -0.25 -11.91 -14.94
N ILE A 64 0.17 -10.63 -14.86
CA ILE A 64 0.29 -9.74 -16.02
C ILE A 64 1.69 -9.89 -16.63
N PRO A 65 1.84 -10.50 -17.82
CA PRO A 65 3.12 -10.50 -18.53
C PRO A 65 3.53 -9.06 -18.88
N ALA A 66 4.82 -8.77 -18.72
CA ALA A 66 5.41 -7.45 -18.92
C ALA A 66 5.34 -6.98 -20.39
#